data_AF-A0AAU9WGS1-F1
#
_entry.id   AF-A0AAU9WGS1-F1
#
_cell.length_a   1.000
_cell.length_b   1.000
_cell.length_c   1.000
_cell.angle_alpha   90.00
_cell.angle_beta   90.00
_cell.angle_gamma   90.00
#
_symmetry.space_group_name_H-M   'P 1'
#
loop_
_entity.id
_entity.type
_entity.pdbx_description
1 polymer ?
#
loop_
_entity_poly.entity_id
_entity_poly.type
_entity_poly.pdbx_seq_one_letter_code
_entity_poly.pdbx_strand_id
1 'polypeptide(L)'
;QVQDLGLQQSYRDDRGTHDFIRRVMALPFLPEDEIVPQFERLESQVTEEGNLRQFIQYVRSTWIEGSTWEPSTWTVFLQSVRTNNDVEGWHHGLHRRASSRSQLPLYLLIDLLHREARLTSLHIRLVSEKKLKRVQRRKYRKQQAKIFSLWDEYWSGDKNARQLLRACSYINGPSF
;
A
#
# COMPACT_ATOMS: atom_id res chain seq x y z
N GLN A 1 10.94 6.09 9.24
CA GLN A 1 12.17 5.65 8.55
C GLN A 1 12.72 6.61 7.49
N VAL A 2 11.99 7.03 6.45
CA VAL A 2 12.49 8.11 5.55
C VAL A 2 12.72 9.42 6.32
N GLN A 3 11.91 9.69 7.35
CA GLN A 3 12.10 10.81 8.29
C GLN A 3 13.27 10.61 9.27
N ASP A 4 13.62 9.38 9.63
CA ASP A 4 14.63 9.11 10.66
C ASP A 4 16.06 9.10 10.09
N LEU A 5 16.20 8.90 8.77
CA LEU A 5 17.48 8.85 8.06
C LEU A 5 17.94 10.22 7.50
N GLY A 6 17.27 11.32 7.83
CA GLY A 6 17.61 12.66 7.31
C GLY A 6 17.39 12.84 5.80
N LEU A 7 16.75 11.86 5.12
CA LEU A 7 16.49 11.88 3.67
C LEU A 7 15.46 12.93 3.24
N GLN A 8 14.81 13.63 4.17
CA GLN A 8 13.83 14.68 3.84
C GLN A 8 14.44 15.85 3.05
N GLN A 9 15.67 16.24 3.35
CA GLN A 9 16.36 17.34 2.67
C GLN A 9 16.80 16.90 1.27
N SER A 10 17.48 15.75 1.16
CA SER A 10 17.91 15.17 -0.13
C SER A 10 16.74 14.77 -1.04
N TYR A 11 15.60 14.35 -0.47
CA TYR A 11 14.37 14.08 -1.24
C TYR A 11 13.75 15.34 -1.84
N ARG A 12 13.97 16.52 -1.23
CA ARG A 12 13.52 17.82 -1.76
C ARG A 12 14.50 18.40 -2.77
N ASP A 13 15.80 18.18 -2.56
CA ASP A 13 16.85 18.89 -3.30
C ASP A 13 17.48 18.06 -4.44
N ASP A 14 17.35 16.72 -4.44
CA ASP A 14 17.79 15.84 -5.53
C ASP A 14 16.63 15.07 -6.18
N ARG A 15 16.37 15.44 -7.44
CA ARG A 15 15.33 14.83 -8.28
C ARG A 15 15.59 13.34 -8.55
N GLY A 16 16.86 12.92 -8.59
CA GLY A 16 17.26 11.54 -8.82
C GLY A 16 16.87 10.62 -7.66
N THR A 17 17.29 10.98 -6.45
CA THR A 17 16.93 10.29 -5.20
C THR A 17 15.42 10.20 -5.00
N HIS A 18 14.71 11.29 -5.28
CA HIS A 18 13.25 11.33 -5.20
C HIS A 18 12.57 10.32 -6.14
N ASP A 19 12.95 10.31 -7.42
CA ASP A 19 12.37 9.38 -8.40
C ASP A 19 12.73 7.93 -8.09
N PHE A 20 13.93 7.68 -7.55
CA PHE A 20 14.33 6.36 -7.08
C PHE A 20 13.46 5.85 -5.94
N ILE A 21 13.30 6.63 -4.87
CA ILE A 21 12.49 6.26 -3.71
C ILE A 21 11.04 5.99 -4.16
N ARG A 22 10.49 6.81 -5.06
CA ARG A 22 9.15 6.58 -5.61
C ARG A 22 9.02 5.26 -6.34
N ARG A 23 10.06 4.79 -7.04
CA ARG A 23 10.06 3.47 -7.69
C ARG A 23 10.09 2.35 -6.66
N VAL A 24 10.94 2.46 -5.63
CA VAL A 24 10.95 1.47 -4.53
C VAL A 24 9.59 1.39 -3.84
N MET A 25 8.96 2.53 -3.55
CA MET A 25 7.62 2.61 -2.95
C MET A 25 6.49 2.13 -3.89
N ALA A 26 6.79 1.92 -5.17
CA ALA A 26 5.83 1.43 -6.16
C ALA A 26 5.94 -0.08 -6.42
N LEU A 27 6.89 -0.78 -5.81
CA LEU A 27 7.02 -2.24 -5.89
C LEU A 27 5.72 -2.99 -5.56
N PRO A 28 4.88 -2.58 -4.58
CA PRO A 28 3.63 -3.28 -4.29
C PRO A 28 2.63 -3.32 -5.45
N PHE A 29 2.78 -2.47 -6.48
CA PHE A 29 1.90 -2.46 -7.65
C PHE A 29 2.30 -3.46 -8.73
N LEU A 30 3.36 -4.25 -8.50
CA LEU A 30 3.82 -5.29 -9.41
C LEU A 30 3.28 -6.66 -9.03
N PRO A 31 3.15 -7.58 -10.01
CA PRO A 31 3.03 -9.01 -9.73
C PRO A 31 4.14 -9.49 -8.80
N GLU A 32 3.84 -10.49 -7.98
CA GLU A 32 4.76 -11.04 -6.99
C GLU A 32 6.09 -11.46 -7.60
N ASP A 33 6.03 -12.18 -8.72
CA ASP A 33 7.16 -12.70 -9.49
C ASP A 33 8.05 -11.59 -10.07
N GLU A 34 7.52 -10.38 -10.22
CA GLU A 34 8.25 -9.22 -10.73
C GLU A 34 8.86 -8.35 -9.62
N ILE A 35 8.44 -8.49 -8.36
CA ILE A 35 8.90 -7.64 -7.26
C ILE A 35 10.41 -7.79 -7.03
N VAL A 36 10.89 -9.01 -6.82
CA VAL A 36 12.32 -9.27 -6.52
C VAL A 36 13.20 -8.88 -7.72
N PRO A 37 12.90 -9.30 -8.97
CA PRO A 37 13.70 -8.90 -10.13
C PRO A 37 13.74 -7.38 -10.36
N GLN A 38 12.63 -6.66 -10.14
CA GLN A 38 12.64 -5.21 -10.27
C GLN A 38 13.36 -4.52 -9.10
N PHE A 39 13.29 -5.07 -7.89
CA PHE A 39 14.05 -4.55 -6.74
C PHE A 39 15.56 -4.66 -6.97
N GLU A 40 16.06 -5.83 -7.38
CA GLU A 40 17.50 -6.04 -7.64
C GLU A 40 18.02 -5.09 -8.73
N ARG A 41 17.23 -4.83 -9.77
CA ARG A 41 17.55 -3.83 -10.81
C ARG A 41 17.61 -2.41 -10.27
N LEU A 42 16.78 -2.06 -9.29
CA LEU A 42 16.88 -0.76 -8.62
C LEU A 42 18.12 -0.72 -7.75
N GLU A 43 18.39 -1.78 -7.00
CA GLU A 43 19.54 -1.85 -6.12
C GLU A 43 20.87 -1.73 -6.88
N SER A 44 20.98 -2.33 -8.06
CA SER A 44 22.17 -2.24 -8.90
C SER A 44 22.46 -0.82 -9.42
N GLN A 45 21.51 0.12 -9.31
CA GLN A 45 21.68 1.53 -9.67
C GLN A 45 22.27 2.36 -8.52
N VAL A 46 22.36 1.79 -7.30
CA VAL A 46 22.91 2.48 -6.13
C VAL A 46 24.40 2.17 -6.00
N THR A 47 25.24 3.03 -6.58
CA THR A 47 26.71 2.87 -6.63
C THR A 47 27.46 3.56 -5.50
N GLU A 48 26.86 4.54 -4.82
CA GLU A 48 27.55 5.34 -3.80
C GLU A 48 27.17 4.95 -2.37
N GLU A 49 28.15 5.01 -1.46
CA GLU A 49 27.93 4.91 -0.02
C GLU A 49 27.17 6.15 0.48
N GLY A 50 26.04 5.95 1.17
CA GLY A 50 25.23 7.05 1.66
C GLY A 50 23.84 6.62 2.08
N ASN A 51 22.97 7.61 2.33
CA ASN A 51 21.61 7.39 2.84
C ASN A 51 20.75 6.51 1.92
N LEU A 52 20.97 6.58 0.59
CA LEU A 52 20.25 5.75 -0.37
C LEU A 52 20.63 4.26 -0.25
N ARG A 53 21.91 3.98 0.03
CA ARG A 53 22.41 2.62 0.27
C ARG A 53 21.84 2.04 1.56
N GLN A 54 21.78 2.84 2.63
CA GLN A 54 21.15 2.42 3.89
C GLN A 54 19.65 2.13 3.70
N PHE A 55 18.95 3.00 2.94
CA PHE A 55 17.55 2.80 2.62
C PHE A 55 17.30 1.50 1.83
N ILE A 56 18.06 1.25 0.77
CA ILE A 56 17.85 0.05 -0.04
C ILE A 56 18.21 -1.23 0.71
N GLN A 57 19.25 -1.19 1.55
CA GLN A 57 19.61 -2.31 2.44
C GLN A 57 18.51 -2.61 3.46
N TYR A 58 17.92 -1.58 4.06
CA TYR A 58 16.77 -1.75 4.94
C TYR A 58 15.59 -2.40 4.21
N VAL A 59 15.29 -1.94 2.99
CA VAL A 59 14.19 -2.51 2.19
C VAL A 59 14.47 -3.98 1.86
N ARG A 60 15.70 -4.31 1.46
CA ARG A 60 16.12 -5.71 1.23
C ARG A 60 15.86 -6.56 2.47
N SER A 61 16.47 -6.21 3.60
CA SER A 61 16.45 -7.08 4.80
C SER A 61 15.06 -7.21 5.42
N THR A 62 14.19 -6.21 5.23
CA THR A 62 12.87 -6.18 5.87
C THR A 62 11.77 -6.72 4.97
N TRP A 63 11.77 -6.35 3.68
CA TRP A 63 10.63 -6.55 2.78
C TRP A 63 10.89 -7.54 1.65
N ILE A 64 12.15 -7.83 1.33
CA ILE A 64 12.53 -8.76 0.25
C ILE A 64 13.02 -10.09 0.82
N GLU A 65 13.97 -10.05 1.77
CA GLU A 65 14.58 -11.23 2.40
C GLU A 65 14.05 -11.49 3.81
N GLY A 66 13.23 -10.57 4.34
CA GLY A 66 12.67 -10.69 5.68
C GLY A 66 11.70 -11.87 5.77
N SER A 67 11.79 -12.65 6.86
CA SER A 67 10.91 -13.81 7.09
C SER A 67 9.50 -13.46 7.58
N THR A 68 9.26 -12.19 7.92
CA THR A 68 7.98 -11.74 8.50
C THR A 68 6.90 -11.54 7.43
N TRP A 69 7.27 -11.01 6.27
CA TRP A 69 6.31 -10.60 5.23
C TRP A 69 6.84 -10.93 3.84
N GLU A 70 6.36 -12.01 3.25
CA GLU A 70 6.69 -12.36 1.86
C GLU A 70 6.06 -11.37 0.87
N PRO A 71 6.65 -11.14 -0.32
CA PRO A 71 6.08 -10.27 -1.37
C PRO A 71 4.61 -10.53 -1.70
N SER A 72 4.17 -11.78 -1.69
CA SER A 72 2.77 -12.21 -1.85
C SER A 72 1.80 -11.56 -0.85
N THR A 73 2.28 -11.24 0.36
CA THR A 73 1.47 -10.75 1.47
C THR A 73 1.20 -9.25 1.41
N TRP A 74 2.07 -8.49 0.72
CA TRP A 74 1.99 -7.03 0.66
C TRP A 74 1.82 -6.49 -0.76
N THR A 75 1.94 -7.32 -1.80
CA THR A 75 1.54 -6.91 -3.15
C THR A 75 0.06 -6.52 -3.18
N VAL A 76 -0.22 -5.44 -3.90
CA VAL A 76 -1.57 -4.94 -4.19
C VAL A 76 -1.94 -5.10 -5.65
N PHE A 77 -1.16 -5.86 -6.43
CA PHE A 77 -1.44 -6.12 -7.84
C PHE A 77 -2.82 -6.77 -8.02
N LEU A 78 -3.61 -6.23 -8.95
CA LEU A 78 -5.02 -6.60 -9.20
C LEU A 78 -5.96 -6.45 -7.99
N GLN A 79 -5.54 -5.80 -6.91
CA GLN A 79 -6.40 -5.54 -5.76
C GLN A 79 -7.17 -4.22 -5.91
N SER A 80 -8.49 -4.30 -5.82
CA SER A 80 -9.39 -3.13 -5.85
C SER A 80 -9.52 -2.43 -4.51
N VAL A 81 -9.16 -3.13 -3.43
CA VAL A 81 -9.26 -2.71 -2.04
C VAL A 81 -7.84 -2.65 -1.48
N ARG A 82 -7.40 -1.46 -1.07
CA ARG A 82 -6.09 -1.30 -0.42
C ARG A 82 -6.25 -1.66 1.04
N THR A 83 -5.65 -2.78 1.42
CA THR A 83 -5.80 -3.50 2.69
C THR A 83 -5.73 -2.61 3.93
N ASN A 84 -4.85 -1.60 3.97
CA ASN A 84 -4.70 -0.79 5.18
C ASN A 84 -5.87 0.18 5.45
N ASN A 85 -6.37 0.91 4.44
CA ASN A 85 -7.42 1.92 4.67
C ASN A 85 -8.76 1.32 5.13
N ASP A 86 -9.05 0.10 4.69
CA ASP A 86 -10.28 -0.59 5.07
C ASP A 86 -10.18 -1.20 6.48
N VAL A 87 -9.01 -1.73 6.84
CA VAL A 87 -8.71 -2.17 8.21
C VAL A 87 -8.70 -0.99 9.16
N GLU A 88 -8.02 0.11 8.82
CA GLU A 88 -8.04 1.35 9.60
C GLU A 88 -9.45 1.93 9.72
N GLY A 89 -10.22 1.93 8.62
CA GLY A 89 -11.62 2.36 8.62
C GLY A 89 -12.50 1.52 9.55
N TRP A 90 -12.29 0.19 9.55
CA TRP A 90 -12.97 -0.72 10.46
C TRP A 90 -12.55 -0.49 11.92
N HIS A 91 -11.25 -0.38 12.20
CA HIS A 91 -10.72 -0.06 13.53
C HIS A 91 -11.26 1.28 14.05
N HIS A 92 -11.27 2.33 13.23
CA HIS A 92 -11.84 3.63 13.59
C HIS A 92 -13.35 3.56 13.83
N GLY A 93 -14.07 2.74 13.05
CA GLY A 93 -15.48 2.46 13.30
C GLY A 93 -15.71 1.82 14.66
N LEU A 94 -14.95 0.78 14.97
CA LEU A 94 -14.98 0.05 16.24
C LEU A 94 -14.64 0.97 17.41
N HIS A 95 -13.57 1.75 17.29
CA HIS A 95 -13.12 2.68 18.32
C HIS A 95 -14.17 3.76 18.64
N ARG A 96 -14.83 4.32 17.62
CA ARG A 96 -15.95 5.26 17.83
C ARG A 96 -17.12 4.62 18.56
N ARG A 97 -17.47 3.37 18.23
CA ARG A 97 -18.54 2.63 18.93
C ARG A 97 -18.16 2.26 20.36
N ALA A 98 -16.87 2.12 20.64
CA ALA A 98 -16.33 2.01 21.99
C ALA A 98 -16.25 3.38 22.73
N SER A 99 -16.92 4.43 22.23
CA SER A 99 -16.90 5.79 22.78
C SER A 99 -15.49 6.37 22.90
N SER A 100 -14.61 6.00 21.96
CA SER A 100 -13.20 6.41 21.92
C SER A 100 -12.40 6.07 23.19
N ARG A 101 -12.84 5.05 23.94
CA ARG A 101 -12.12 4.58 25.13
C ARG A 101 -10.92 3.74 24.69
N SER A 102 -9.72 4.14 25.12
CA SER A 102 -8.48 3.41 24.87
C SER A 102 -8.35 2.14 25.72
N GLN A 103 -9.00 2.11 26.89
CA GLN A 103 -9.04 0.96 27.79
C GLN A 103 -10.48 0.49 27.96
N LEU A 104 -10.84 -0.56 27.23
CA LEU A 104 -12.16 -1.19 27.33
C LEU A 104 -12.02 -2.52 28.09
N PRO A 105 -12.72 -2.71 29.22
CA PRO A 105 -12.76 -4.00 29.90
C PRO A 105 -13.15 -5.14 28.95
N LEU A 106 -12.51 -6.29 29.09
CA LEU A 106 -12.64 -7.40 28.14
C LEU A 106 -14.09 -7.83 27.89
N TYR A 107 -14.92 -7.90 28.94
CA TYR A 107 -16.33 -8.28 28.79
C TYR A 107 -17.15 -7.27 27.96
N LEU A 108 -16.82 -5.98 28.03
CA LEU A 108 -17.45 -4.95 27.19
C LEU A 108 -16.94 -5.03 25.75
N LEU A 109 -15.66 -5.34 25.56
CA LEU A 109 -15.11 -5.59 24.23
C LEU A 109 -15.79 -6.78 23.55
N ILE A 110 -16.00 -7.88 24.28
CA ILE A 110 -16.66 -9.08 23.76
C ILE A 110 -18.11 -8.75 23.32
N ASP A 111 -18.88 -8.04 24.14
CA ASP A 111 -20.25 -7.65 23.77
C ASP A 111 -20.27 -6.74 22.53
N LEU A 112 -19.34 -5.77 22.45
CA LEU A 112 -19.22 -4.88 21.31
C LEU A 112 -18.87 -5.65 20.03
N LEU A 113 -17.87 -6.54 20.08
CA LEU A 113 -17.49 -7.39 18.95
C LEU A 113 -18.63 -8.32 18.52
N HIS A 114 -19.40 -8.87 19.48
CA HIS A 114 -20.56 -9.70 19.19
C HIS A 114 -21.64 -8.90 18.43
N ARG A 115 -21.92 -7.66 18.84
CA ARG A 115 -22.85 -6.77 18.14
C ARG A 115 -22.37 -6.42 16.73
N GLU A 116 -21.08 -6.13 16.54
CA GLU A 116 -20.50 -5.91 15.22
C GLU A 116 -20.67 -7.13 14.31
N ALA A 117 -20.36 -8.33 14.82
CA ALA A 117 -20.48 -9.58 14.07
C ALA A 117 -21.92 -9.82 13.58
N ARG A 118 -22.93 -9.44 14.38
CA ARG A 118 -24.35 -9.53 13.98
C ARG A 118 -24.72 -8.57 12.85
N LEU A 119 -24.02 -7.46 12.68
CA LEU A 119 -24.26 -6.52 11.58
C LEU A 119 -23.65 -6.99 10.26
N THR A 120 -22.67 -7.90 10.31
CA THR A 120 -22.00 -8.43 9.11
C THR A 120 -23.00 -9.07 8.13
N SER A 121 -23.94 -9.88 8.63
CA SER A 121 -24.96 -10.52 7.79
C SER A 121 -25.88 -9.51 7.10
N LEU A 122 -26.25 -8.43 7.80
CA LEU A 122 -27.03 -7.32 7.25
C LEU A 122 -26.24 -6.56 6.18
N HIS A 123 -24.95 -6.26 6.43
CA HIS A 123 -24.10 -5.60 5.44
C HIS A 123 -23.93 -6.45 4.18
N ILE A 124 -23.68 -7.76 4.31
CA ILE A 124 -23.58 -8.69 3.18
C ILE A 124 -24.86 -8.64 2.34
N ARG A 125 -26.03 -8.70 2.99
CA ARG A 125 -27.33 -8.63 2.32
C ARG A 125 -27.55 -7.29 1.61
N LEU A 126 -27.22 -6.17 2.25
CA LEU A 126 -27.39 -4.85 1.63
C LEU A 126 -26.44 -4.64 0.44
N VAL A 127 -25.24 -5.21 0.49
CA VAL A 127 -24.29 -5.20 -0.65
C VAL A 127 -24.81 -6.09 -1.78
N SER A 128 -25.30 -7.30 -1.50
CA SER A 128 -25.84 -8.20 -2.53
C SER A 128 -27.09 -7.64 -3.20
N GLU A 129 -27.96 -6.97 -2.43
CA GLU A 129 -29.14 -6.24 -2.94
C GLU A 129 -28.79 -4.89 -3.60
N LYS A 130 -27.50 -4.53 -3.70
CA LYS A 130 -27.00 -3.24 -4.23
C LYS A 130 -27.57 -2.00 -3.52
N LYS A 131 -28.09 -2.17 -2.30
CA LYS A 131 -28.63 -1.09 -1.44
C LYS A 131 -27.55 -0.37 -0.64
N LEU A 132 -26.39 -1.01 -0.46
CA LEU A 132 -25.22 -0.40 0.16
C LEU A 132 -24.09 -0.33 -0.88
N LYS A 133 -23.63 0.90 -1.15
CA LYS A 133 -22.49 1.15 -2.03
C LYS A 133 -21.50 2.07 -1.34
N ARG A 134 -20.22 1.72 -1.44
CA ARG A 134 -19.14 2.59 -0.96
C ARG A 134 -19.07 3.85 -1.81
N VAL A 135 -19.22 5.01 -1.18
CA VAL A 135 -18.97 6.31 -1.82
C VAL A 135 -17.49 6.61 -1.73
N GLN A 136 -16.75 6.34 -2.80
CA GLN A 136 -15.34 6.70 -2.88
C GLN A 136 -15.20 8.13 -3.46
N ARG A 137 -14.38 8.97 -2.80
CA ARG A 137 -14.10 10.33 -3.29
C ARG A 137 -13.56 10.28 -4.73
N ARG A 138 -13.96 11.26 -5.55
CA ARG A 138 -13.60 11.32 -6.99
C ARG A 138 -12.08 11.24 -7.22
N LYS A 139 -11.27 11.87 -6.35
CA LYS A 139 -9.80 11.82 -6.42
C LYS A 139 -9.27 10.38 -6.40
N TYR A 140 -9.66 9.59 -5.40
CA TYR A 140 -9.20 8.21 -5.25
C TYR A 140 -9.74 7.30 -6.35
N ARG A 141 -10.99 7.49 -6.79
CA ARG A 141 -11.55 6.79 -7.95
C ARG A 141 -10.71 7.00 -9.21
N LYS A 142 -10.32 8.25 -9.49
CA LYS A 142 -9.47 8.57 -10.64
C LYS A 142 -8.09 7.94 -10.53
N GLN A 143 -7.47 7.94 -9.35
CA GLN A 143 -6.17 7.29 -9.14
C GLN A 143 -6.26 5.77 -9.33
N GLN A 144 -7.30 5.14 -8.77
CA GLN A 144 -7.52 3.70 -8.91
C GLN A 144 -7.74 3.31 -10.38
N ALA A 145 -8.56 4.08 -11.11
CA ALA A 145 -8.80 3.83 -12.53
C ALA A 145 -7.50 3.90 -13.37
N LYS A 146 -6.59 4.83 -13.05
CA LYS A 146 -5.28 4.89 -13.71
C LYS A 146 -4.43 3.65 -13.44
N ILE A 147 -4.44 3.14 -12.21
CA ILE A 147 -3.67 1.94 -11.85
C ILE A 147 -4.24 0.71 -12.55
N PHE A 148 -5.56 0.58 -12.62
CA PHE A 148 -6.20 -0.51 -13.37
C PHE A 148 -5.84 -0.46 -14.85
N SER A 149 -5.89 0.72 -15.49
CA SER A 149 -5.42 0.89 -16.88
C SER A 149 -3.97 0.42 -17.07
N LEU A 150 -3.08 0.75 -16.13
CA LEU A 150 -1.69 0.32 -16.20
C LEU A 150 -1.53 -1.20 -16.05
N TRP A 151 -2.34 -1.83 -15.20
CA TRP A 151 -2.37 -3.28 -15.07
C TRP A 151 -2.94 -3.96 -16.31
N ASP A 152 -3.97 -3.39 -16.93
CA ASP A 152 -4.54 -3.89 -18.19
C ASP A 152 -3.51 -3.83 -19.32
N GLU A 153 -2.76 -2.73 -19.43
CA GLU A 153 -1.66 -2.57 -20.39
C GLU A 153 -0.51 -3.55 -20.14
N TYR A 154 -0.20 -3.85 -18.87
CA TYR A 154 0.78 -4.88 -18.52
C TYR A 154 0.30 -6.28 -18.90
N TRP A 155 -0.96 -6.61 -18.59
CA TRP A 155 -1.58 -7.90 -18.91
C TRP A 155 -1.69 -8.15 -20.41
N SER A 156 -1.93 -7.08 -21.18
CA SER A 156 -2.01 -7.12 -22.64
C SER A 156 -0.63 -7.22 -23.32
N GLY A 157 0.47 -7.09 -22.56
CA GLY A 157 1.83 -7.12 -23.07
C GLY A 157 2.34 -5.78 -23.62
N ASP A 158 1.53 -4.71 -23.57
CA ASP A 158 1.89 -3.37 -24.03
C ASP A 158 2.92 -2.69 -23.10
N LYS A 159 3.00 -3.14 -21.83
CA LYS A 159 3.99 -2.70 -20.85
C LYS A 159 4.70 -3.89 -20.23
N ASN A 160 6.03 -3.81 -20.12
CA ASN A 160 6.79 -4.69 -19.25
C ASN A 160 6.80 -4.20 -17.80
N ALA A 161 7.24 -5.05 -16.87
CA ALA A 161 7.24 -4.73 -15.44
C ALA A 161 8.04 -3.47 -15.07
N ARG A 162 9.12 -3.17 -15.79
CA ARG A 162 9.90 -1.94 -15.59
C ARG A 162 9.10 -0.69 -15.97
N GLN A 163 8.37 -0.75 -17.08
CA GLN A 163 7.49 0.33 -17.53
C GLN A 163 6.30 0.49 -16.57
N LEU A 164 5.70 -0.61 -16.12
CA LEU A 164 4.64 -0.61 -15.11
C LEU A 164 5.12 0.06 -13.82
N LEU A 165 6.27 -0.37 -13.28
CA LEU A 165 6.85 0.18 -12.06
C LEU A 165 7.06 1.69 -12.15
N ARG A 166 7.66 2.15 -13.26
CA ARG A 166 7.87 3.57 -13.52
C ARG A 166 6.56 4.35 -13.63
N ALA A 167 5.53 3.78 -14.25
CA ALA A 167 4.24 4.45 -14.35
C ALA A 167 3.54 4.55 -12.98
N CYS A 168 3.59 3.48 -12.18
CA CYS A 168 3.02 3.42 -10.83
C CYS A 168 3.71 4.39 -9.86
N SER A 169 5.03 4.62 -10.01
CA SER A 169 5.78 5.56 -9.16
C SER A 169 5.32 7.01 -9.28
N TYR A 170 4.77 7.41 -10.44
CA TYR A 170 4.21 8.75 -10.64
C TYR A 170 2.77 8.89 -10.13
N ILE A 171 2.07 7.77 -9.85
CA ILE A 171 0.69 7.79 -9.34
C ILE A 171 0.65 7.82 -7.81
N ASN A 172 1.55 7.06 -7.16
CA ASN A 172 1.54 6.84 -5.70
C ASN A 172 2.74 7.46 -4.95
N GLY A 173 3.48 8.38 -5.57
CA GLY A 173 4.58 9.06 -4.90
C GLY A 173 4.11 9.87 -3.67
N PRO A 174 4.81 9.80 -2.53
CA PRO A 174 4.44 10.59 -1.36
C PRO A 174 4.51 12.08 -1.71
N SER A 175 3.40 12.77 -1.44
CA SER A 175 3.31 14.24 -1.50
C SER A 175 3.72 14.75 -0.11
N PHE A 176 5.00 15.04 0.06
CA PHE A 176 5.52 15.74 1.25
C PHE A 176 5.50 17.25 1.04
#